data_AF-A0A971I061-F1
#
_entry.id   AF-A0A971I061-F1
#
_cell.length_a   1.000
_cell.length_b   1.000
_cell.length_c   1.000
_cell.angle_alpha   90.00
_cell.angle_beta   90.00
_cell.angle_gamma   90.00
#
_symmetry.space_group_name_H-M   'P 1'
#
loop_
_entity.id
_entity.type
_entity.pdbx_description
1 polymer ?
#
loop_
_entity_poly.entity_id
_entity_poly.type
_entity_poly.pdbx_seq_one_letter_code
_entity_poly.pdbx_strand_id
1 'polypeptide(L)'
;MNRNRPTGRQKRTVSGGGNANRRGSGLGTGPVGSGSRPPGSGSSPGGLPSSQRSSGGSTGGGCLWLLLGFLLGRGRSGSGGTKGKGCLSRIIVLFLIIVLLAFLVQYCSGGINPQTPGNNGNSNGSNEYTELFSDFSGSTAAAPSSDLAYRAHEPDYTVSPLAREKKTQNAASGNEIFTIMVYMCGSDLESRSGLASDDLQEMARADLGKNINLIVETGGAKQWKNNIVSSQGNQRYQVVNGGLRALDRNMGKKSMVEPATLSDFIRYCKKEFPADRYALIFWDHGGGSISGFGYDEHYPRDSMTLDEIDQALELAGCDFDFIGFDACLMASLETALVAEKYADYLIASEAVEPGAGWYYTSWLTELANNTGMSTVDIGKNIIDSYVAKIQQEALSTPATLSLVDLSELAGTLPETFKRFSQATSELIATDNYR
;
A
#
# COMPACT_ATOMS: atom_id res chain seq x y z
N MET A 1 27.08 -48.51 31.17
CA MET A 1 26.12 -47.47 31.60
C MET A 1 26.53 -46.13 30.98
N ASN A 2 25.64 -45.62 30.12
CA ASN A 2 25.51 -44.25 29.58
C ASN A 2 26.71 -43.51 28.98
N ARG A 3 26.90 -43.72 27.66
CA ARG A 3 27.41 -42.69 26.73
C ARG A 3 26.21 -42.17 25.93
N ASN A 4 25.64 -41.04 26.32
CA ASN A 4 24.86 -40.12 25.48
C ASN A 4 24.40 -38.91 26.32
N ARG A 5 25.18 -37.83 26.26
CA ARG A 5 24.72 -36.50 26.66
C ARG A 5 25.20 -35.51 25.59
N PRO A 6 24.31 -34.75 24.93
CA PRO A 6 24.71 -33.82 23.89
C PRO A 6 25.42 -32.60 24.51
N THR A 7 26.54 -32.21 23.92
CA THR A 7 27.30 -31.01 24.26
C THR A 7 26.75 -29.79 23.49
N GLY A 8 26.63 -28.65 24.18
CA GLY A 8 26.10 -27.41 23.61
C GLY A 8 27.01 -26.78 22.54
N ARG A 9 26.38 -26.04 21.62
CA ARG A 9 27.01 -25.31 20.50
C ARG A 9 28.07 -24.31 21.00
N GLN A 10 29.32 -24.43 20.53
CA GLN A 10 30.39 -23.47 20.80
C GLN A 10 30.15 -22.15 20.03
N LYS A 11 30.15 -21.01 20.75
CA LYS A 11 30.16 -19.68 20.13
C LYS A 11 31.57 -19.35 19.64
N ARG A 12 31.70 -19.08 18.34
CA ARG A 12 32.90 -18.43 17.76
C ARG A 12 32.77 -16.92 18.01
N THR A 13 33.56 -16.38 18.93
CA THR A 13 33.79 -14.94 19.05
C THR A 13 34.80 -14.52 17.98
N VAL A 14 34.36 -13.74 17.00
CA VAL A 14 35.26 -12.97 16.14
C VAL A 14 35.46 -11.62 16.84
N SER A 15 36.68 -11.35 17.31
CA SER A 15 37.05 -10.03 17.81
C SER A 15 37.32 -9.10 16.61
N GLY A 16 36.59 -8.00 16.55
CA GLY A 16 36.83 -6.92 15.60
C GLY A 16 36.38 -5.61 16.25
N GLY A 17 37.33 -4.86 16.81
CA GLY A 17 37.06 -3.58 17.42
C GLY A 17 36.75 -2.52 16.36
N GLY A 18 35.56 -1.93 16.46
CA GLY A 18 35.18 -0.69 15.77
C GLY A 18 34.86 0.37 16.81
N ASN A 19 35.62 1.48 16.81
CA ASN A 19 35.40 2.61 17.72
C ASN A 19 34.15 3.38 17.31
N ALA A 20 33.16 3.47 18.21
CA ALA A 20 32.03 4.40 18.07
C ALA A 20 32.39 5.76 18.72
N ASN A 21 32.48 6.80 17.90
CA ASN A 21 32.64 8.18 18.37
C ASN A 21 31.26 8.81 18.62
N ARG A 22 31.09 9.40 19.81
CA ARG A 22 29.89 10.12 20.25
C ARG A 22 29.83 11.49 19.55
N ARG A 23 28.70 11.83 18.90
CA ARG A 23 28.36 13.21 18.54
C ARG A 23 27.12 13.66 19.31
N GLY A 24 27.30 14.72 20.09
CA GLY A 24 26.30 15.78 20.30
C GLY A 24 25.14 15.50 21.24
N SER A 25 25.26 16.02 22.46
CA SER A 25 24.22 16.21 23.47
C SER A 25 23.10 17.17 23.03
N GLY A 26 21.85 16.83 23.32
CA GLY A 26 20.71 17.75 23.16
C GLY A 26 19.34 17.23 23.60
N LEU A 27 19.25 16.44 24.67
CA LEU A 27 17.95 16.15 25.31
C LEU A 27 17.71 17.17 26.42
N GLY A 28 17.01 18.26 26.08
CA GLY A 28 16.36 19.12 27.05
C GLY A 28 14.94 18.61 27.27
N THR A 29 14.74 17.84 28.33
CA THR A 29 13.42 17.40 28.77
C THR A 29 12.72 18.57 29.49
N GLY A 30 11.56 18.96 28.99
CA GLY A 30 10.63 19.90 29.62
C GLY A 30 9.19 19.38 29.51
N PRO A 31 8.30 19.70 30.46
CA PRO A 31 7.14 18.87 30.79
C PRO A 31 5.95 19.04 29.84
N VAL A 32 5.14 17.98 29.79
CA VAL A 32 3.82 17.91 29.16
C VAL A 32 2.79 18.77 29.91
N GLY A 33 1.92 19.48 29.16
CA GLY A 33 0.57 19.82 29.60
C GLY A 33 0.13 21.28 29.55
N SER A 34 -0.99 21.48 28.82
CA SER A 34 -2.03 22.52 28.98
C SER A 34 -1.83 23.92 28.36
N GLY A 35 -2.80 24.26 27.50
CA GLY A 35 -3.55 25.50 27.65
C GLY A 35 -3.15 26.70 26.79
N SER A 36 -4.15 27.14 26.01
CA SER A 36 -4.40 28.55 25.65
C SER A 36 -3.72 29.09 24.40
N ARG A 37 -4.48 29.03 23.31
CA ARG A 37 -4.40 29.88 22.12
C ARG A 37 -4.60 31.36 22.50
N PRO A 38 -3.78 32.30 22.00
CA PRO A 38 -4.16 33.71 21.92
C PRO A 38 -4.45 34.16 20.47
N PRO A 39 -5.16 35.28 20.29
CA PRO A 39 -5.91 35.57 19.07
C PRO A 39 -5.17 36.49 18.07
N GLY A 40 -5.56 36.34 16.80
CA GLY A 40 -5.83 37.44 15.88
C GLY A 40 -4.67 38.35 15.42
N SER A 41 -4.38 38.31 14.13
CA SER A 41 -4.31 39.55 13.35
C SER A 41 -4.87 39.31 11.96
N GLY A 42 -5.92 40.05 11.64
CA GLY A 42 -6.55 40.07 10.33
C GLY A 42 -5.95 41.15 9.46
N SER A 43 -5.95 40.89 8.16
CA SER A 43 -5.98 41.94 7.13
C SER A 43 -6.47 41.33 5.81
N SER A 44 -7.67 41.74 5.42
CA SER A 44 -8.20 41.78 4.04
C SER A 44 -8.14 43.25 3.57
N PRO A 45 -8.53 43.60 2.33
CA PRO A 45 -8.31 42.98 1.02
C PRO A 45 -7.77 44.00 -0.02
N GLY A 46 -7.38 43.53 -1.20
CA GLY A 46 -7.16 44.38 -2.38
C GLY A 46 -6.01 43.82 -3.22
N GLY A 47 -6.05 43.77 -4.55
CA GLY A 47 -6.99 44.23 -5.55
C GLY A 47 -6.31 43.92 -6.88
N LEU A 48 -7.09 43.49 -7.88
CA LEU A 48 -6.63 43.28 -9.25
C LEU A 48 -6.03 44.58 -9.82
N PRO A 49 -5.19 44.47 -10.87
CA PRO A 49 -5.76 44.79 -12.16
C PRO A 49 -5.43 43.79 -13.27
N SER A 50 -6.42 43.67 -14.13
CA SER A 50 -6.40 43.10 -15.47
C SER A 50 -5.42 43.79 -16.42
N SER A 51 -4.80 43.01 -17.31
CA SER A 51 -4.63 43.43 -18.71
C SER A 51 -4.64 42.23 -19.66
N GLN A 52 -5.41 42.41 -20.73
CA GLN A 52 -5.80 41.48 -21.78
C GLN A 52 -4.72 41.23 -22.86
N ARG A 53 -4.96 40.13 -23.60
CA ARG A 53 -4.59 39.84 -25.02
C ARG A 53 -3.10 39.52 -25.26
N SER A 54 -2.72 38.51 -26.05
CA SER A 54 -3.32 38.06 -27.32
C SER A 54 -2.86 36.64 -27.74
N SER A 55 -3.78 35.92 -28.37
CA SER A 55 -3.62 35.02 -29.54
C SER A 55 -2.30 34.27 -29.79
N GLY A 56 -2.40 32.94 -29.85
CA GLY A 56 -1.43 32.07 -30.52
C GLY A 56 -1.96 30.64 -30.58
N GLY A 57 -2.70 30.32 -31.64
CA GLY A 57 -3.11 28.94 -31.92
C GLY A 57 -1.93 28.10 -32.41
N SER A 58 -1.89 26.83 -32.03
CA SER A 58 -1.22 25.79 -32.80
C SER A 58 -1.88 24.44 -32.51
N THR A 59 -2.51 23.93 -33.55
CA THR A 59 -3.09 22.60 -33.72
C THR A 59 -2.01 21.53 -33.71
N GLY A 60 -2.10 20.56 -32.81
CA GLY A 60 -1.21 19.40 -32.72
C GLY A 60 -1.95 18.08 -32.57
N GLY A 61 -3.04 17.89 -33.31
CA GLY A 61 -3.79 16.63 -33.39
C GLY A 61 -3.85 16.17 -34.84
N GLY A 62 -2.89 15.35 -35.26
CA GLY A 62 -2.74 15.02 -36.68
C GLY A 62 -1.84 13.81 -36.98
N CYS A 63 -1.90 12.75 -36.16
CA CYS A 63 -1.21 11.49 -36.47
C CYS A 63 -2.12 10.24 -36.46
N LEU A 64 -3.45 10.41 -36.40
CA LEU A 64 -4.38 9.27 -36.33
C LEU A 64 -5.41 9.20 -37.48
N TRP A 65 -5.26 10.02 -38.54
CA TRP A 65 -6.13 10.00 -39.73
C TRP A 65 -5.45 9.48 -41.00
N LEU A 66 -4.16 9.11 -40.95
CA LEU A 66 -3.43 8.54 -42.09
C LEU A 66 -3.34 7.00 -42.07
N LEU A 67 -3.84 6.34 -41.02
CA LEU A 67 -3.81 4.87 -40.89
C LEU A 67 -5.12 4.17 -41.27
N LEU A 68 -6.24 4.89 -41.45
CA LEU A 68 -7.52 4.31 -41.89
C LEU A 68 -7.75 4.36 -43.41
N GLY A 69 -6.96 5.12 -44.17
CA GLY A 69 -7.11 5.23 -45.62
C GLY A 69 -6.47 4.11 -46.44
N PHE A 70 -5.62 3.28 -45.83
CA PHE A 70 -4.82 2.27 -46.56
C PHE A 70 -5.36 0.83 -46.42
N LEU A 71 -6.41 0.61 -45.62
CA LEU A 71 -6.95 -0.74 -45.35
C LEU A 71 -8.37 -0.99 -45.89
N LEU A 72 -9.03 0.00 -46.50
CA LEU A 72 -10.36 -0.19 -47.11
C LEU A 72 -10.46 0.56 -48.44
N GLY A 73 -10.09 -0.11 -49.53
CA GLY A 73 -10.07 0.48 -50.87
C GLY A 73 -10.12 -0.55 -52.00
N ARG A 74 -11.32 -1.08 -52.21
CA ARG A 74 -11.85 -1.90 -53.32
C ARG A 74 -11.02 -1.94 -54.62
N GLY A 75 -10.87 -3.14 -55.14
CA GLY A 75 -10.25 -3.42 -56.44
C GLY A 75 -11.03 -2.87 -57.64
N ARG A 76 -10.28 -2.64 -58.72
CA ARG A 76 -10.78 -2.65 -60.10
C ARG A 76 -9.67 -3.08 -61.05
N SER A 77 -10.03 -4.05 -61.89
CA SER A 77 -9.26 -4.67 -62.98
C SER A 77 -8.80 -3.66 -64.04
N GLY A 78 -7.63 -3.92 -64.66
CA GLY A 78 -7.29 -3.33 -65.96
C GLY A 78 -5.80 -3.31 -66.35
N SER A 79 -5.31 -4.45 -66.87
CA SER A 79 -4.36 -4.60 -67.99
C SER A 79 -2.99 -3.89 -68.03
N GLY A 80 -1.93 -4.72 -68.09
CA GLY A 80 -0.85 -4.57 -69.08
C GLY A 80 0.51 -4.06 -68.59
N GLY A 81 1.56 -4.88 -68.71
CA GLY A 81 2.95 -4.40 -68.83
C GLY A 81 3.96 -5.05 -67.90
N THR A 82 4.96 -5.70 -68.50
CA THR A 82 5.97 -6.59 -67.92
C THR A 82 7.18 -5.92 -67.25
N LYS A 83 7.88 -6.73 -66.44
CA LYS A 83 9.33 -6.72 -66.05
C LYS A 83 9.72 -6.04 -64.72
N GLY A 84 9.93 -6.91 -63.72
CA GLY A 84 11.20 -7.06 -62.97
C GLY A 84 11.82 -5.84 -62.30
N LYS A 85 11.64 -5.76 -60.97
CA LYS A 85 12.58 -5.33 -59.91
C LYS A 85 11.73 -5.27 -58.62
N GLY A 86 11.98 -6.01 -57.55
CA GLY A 86 13.24 -6.57 -57.08
C GLY A 86 13.67 -5.81 -55.82
N CYS A 87 13.65 -6.53 -54.70
CA CYS A 87 14.38 -6.27 -53.45
C CYS A 87 13.95 -5.11 -52.53
N LEU A 88 13.61 -3.92 -53.00
CA LEU A 88 13.58 -2.75 -52.09
C LEU A 88 12.51 -2.83 -50.98
N SER A 89 11.29 -3.28 -51.31
CA SER A 89 10.19 -3.41 -50.34
C SER A 89 10.44 -4.51 -49.29
N ARG A 90 11.07 -5.63 -49.69
CA ARG A 90 11.41 -6.72 -48.76
C ARG A 90 12.61 -6.36 -47.88
N ILE A 91 13.56 -5.59 -48.40
CA ILE A 91 14.68 -5.04 -47.61
C ILE A 91 14.17 -4.05 -46.56
N ILE A 92 13.21 -3.19 -46.91
CA ILE A 92 12.62 -2.24 -45.95
C ILE A 92 11.87 -2.98 -44.83
N VAL A 93 11.09 -4.01 -45.17
CA VAL A 93 10.39 -4.83 -44.16
C VAL A 93 11.39 -5.61 -43.29
N LEU A 94 12.45 -6.18 -43.88
CA LEU A 94 13.49 -6.87 -43.13
C LEU A 94 14.26 -5.91 -42.20
N PHE A 95 14.54 -4.69 -42.67
CA PHE A 95 15.20 -3.66 -41.88
C PHE A 95 14.32 -3.22 -40.69
N LEU A 96 13.01 -3.06 -40.90
CA LEU A 96 12.06 -2.75 -39.83
C LEU A 96 11.96 -3.88 -38.80
N ILE A 97 12.00 -5.15 -39.23
CA ILE A 97 12.02 -6.31 -38.34
C ILE A 97 13.34 -6.39 -37.56
N ILE A 98 14.48 -6.10 -38.18
CA ILE A 98 15.79 -6.07 -37.51
C ILE A 98 15.88 -4.93 -36.49
N VAL A 99 15.33 -3.75 -36.82
CA VAL A 99 15.26 -2.61 -35.87
C VAL A 99 14.32 -2.94 -34.70
N LEU A 100 13.18 -3.60 -34.95
CA LEU A 100 12.27 -4.07 -33.91
C LEU A 100 12.91 -5.14 -33.01
N LEU A 101 13.66 -6.08 -33.59
CA LEU A 101 14.40 -7.10 -32.85
C LEU A 101 15.57 -6.51 -32.05
N ALA A 102 16.29 -5.52 -32.59
CA ALA A 102 17.32 -4.79 -31.85
C ALA A 102 16.73 -3.99 -30.68
N PHE A 103 15.55 -3.38 -30.88
CA PHE A 103 14.81 -2.68 -29.83
C PHE A 103 14.31 -3.64 -28.74
N LEU A 104 13.87 -4.84 -29.11
CA LEU A 104 13.45 -5.90 -28.16
C LEU A 104 14.65 -6.50 -27.41
N VAL A 105 15.81 -6.67 -28.04
CA VAL A 105 17.04 -7.12 -27.37
C VAL A 105 17.55 -6.08 -26.37
N GLN A 106 17.39 -4.78 -26.66
CA GLN A 106 17.71 -3.70 -25.71
C GLN A 106 16.81 -3.71 -24.46
N TYR A 107 15.57 -4.18 -24.58
CA TYR A 107 14.63 -4.32 -23.46
C TYR A 107 14.73 -5.67 -22.73
N CYS A 108 15.20 -6.73 -23.41
CA CYS A 108 15.33 -8.06 -22.82
C CYS A 108 16.75 -8.44 -22.38
N SER A 109 17.74 -7.56 -22.56
CA SER A 109 19.11 -7.76 -22.08
C SER A 109 19.51 -6.56 -21.21
N GLY A 110 19.19 -6.64 -19.92
CA GLY A 110 19.81 -5.80 -18.89
C GLY A 110 21.32 -6.08 -18.86
N GLY A 111 22.07 -5.29 -19.64
CA GLY A 111 23.51 -5.38 -19.78
C GLY A 111 24.22 -4.34 -18.91
N ILE A 112 24.89 -4.85 -17.88
CA ILE A 112 25.86 -4.20 -17.01
C ILE A 112 26.99 -3.51 -17.83
N ASN A 113 27.44 -2.32 -17.42
CA ASN A 113 28.85 -1.89 -17.53
C ASN A 113 29.18 -0.73 -16.57
N PRO A 114 30.46 -0.53 -16.17
CA PRO A 114 30.86 -0.07 -14.85
C PRO A 114 31.32 1.41 -14.82
N GLN A 115 31.32 1.98 -13.59
CA GLN A 115 32.09 3.13 -13.03
C GLN A 115 32.95 4.00 -13.99
N THR A 116 33.03 5.34 -13.97
CA THR A 116 32.72 6.50 -13.08
C THR A 116 33.15 7.78 -13.88
N PRO A 117 33.27 9.01 -13.31
CA PRO A 117 32.31 9.90 -12.64
C PRO A 117 32.18 11.28 -13.36
N GLY A 118 31.07 12.01 -13.19
CA GLY A 118 30.99 13.38 -13.73
C GLY A 118 29.64 14.07 -13.49
N ASN A 119 29.69 15.16 -12.75
CA ASN A 119 28.58 15.94 -12.22
C ASN A 119 27.88 16.86 -13.25
N ASN A 120 26.67 17.30 -12.86
CA ASN A 120 25.86 18.44 -13.32
C ASN A 120 24.95 18.32 -14.55
N GLY A 121 23.63 18.44 -14.30
CA GLY A 121 22.69 18.95 -15.29
C GLY A 121 21.20 18.75 -15.00
N ASN A 122 20.64 19.64 -14.17
CA ASN A 122 19.29 20.25 -14.35
C ASN A 122 18.01 19.48 -13.95
N SER A 123 17.40 19.98 -12.86
CA SER A 123 15.97 20.30 -12.65
C SER A 123 14.87 19.47 -13.34
N ASN A 124 14.07 18.74 -12.54
CA ASN A 124 12.62 18.96 -12.41
C ASN A 124 12.00 17.98 -11.40
N GLY A 125 11.48 18.52 -10.29
CA GLY A 125 10.37 17.95 -9.51
C GLY A 125 10.48 16.49 -9.05
N SER A 126 11.57 16.12 -8.38
CA SER A 126 11.57 14.92 -7.54
C SER A 126 10.87 15.24 -6.22
N ASN A 127 9.89 14.41 -5.86
CA ASN A 127 9.24 14.45 -4.56
C ASN A 127 10.31 14.27 -3.48
N GLU A 128 10.53 15.30 -2.67
CA GLU A 128 11.51 15.33 -1.57
C GLU A 128 11.36 14.15 -0.58
N TYR A 129 10.18 13.53 -0.57
CA TYR A 129 9.84 12.33 0.21
C TYR A 129 10.47 11.04 -0.34
N THR A 130 10.58 10.87 -1.67
CA THR A 130 11.17 9.66 -2.26
C THR A 130 12.65 9.51 -1.90
N GLU A 131 13.35 10.63 -1.76
CA GLU A 131 14.75 10.68 -1.32
C GLU A 131 14.90 10.40 0.20
N LEU A 132 13.89 10.74 1.01
CA LEU A 132 13.91 10.49 2.46
C LEU A 132 13.75 9.00 2.79
N PHE A 133 13.00 8.26 1.97
CA PHE A 133 12.75 6.82 2.15
C PHE A 133 13.73 5.93 1.38
N SER A 134 14.46 6.45 0.39
CA SER A 134 15.50 5.64 -0.28
C SER A 134 16.62 5.23 0.69
N ASP A 135 16.88 6.04 1.72
CA ASP A 135 17.84 5.72 2.78
C ASP A 135 17.24 4.91 3.95
N PHE A 136 15.92 4.88 4.09
CA PHE A 136 15.18 4.05 5.05
C PHE A 136 14.58 2.78 4.40
N SER A 137 15.01 2.43 3.18
CA SER A 137 14.74 1.10 2.64
C SER A 137 15.58 0.10 3.44
N GLY A 138 15.04 -0.39 4.55
CA GLY A 138 15.57 -1.56 5.22
C GLY A 138 15.75 -2.65 4.16
N SER A 139 16.98 -2.91 3.77
CA SER A 139 17.30 -4.01 2.86
C SER A 139 16.97 -5.29 3.62
N THR A 140 15.75 -5.79 3.47
CA THR A 140 15.43 -7.16 3.87
C THR A 140 16.34 -8.04 3.04
N ALA A 141 17.26 -8.75 3.70
CA ALA A 141 18.16 -9.65 3.00
C ALA A 141 17.30 -10.66 2.22
N ALA A 142 17.46 -10.70 0.90
CA ALA A 142 16.76 -11.67 0.07
C ALA A 142 17.18 -13.07 0.52
N ALA A 143 16.31 -13.76 1.25
CA ALA A 143 16.51 -15.15 1.59
C ALA A 143 15.91 -16.03 0.49
N PRO A 144 16.60 -17.08 0.04
CA PRO A 144 16.04 -18.01 -0.93
C PRO A 144 14.80 -18.68 -0.34
N SER A 145 13.72 -18.77 -1.12
CA SER A 145 12.44 -19.41 -0.72
C SER A 145 12.56 -20.89 -0.32
N SER A 146 13.74 -21.51 -0.53
CA SER A 146 14.07 -22.86 -0.09
C SER A 146 14.52 -22.95 1.36
N ASP A 147 14.78 -21.82 2.03
CA ASP A 147 15.10 -21.81 3.45
C ASP A 147 13.83 -22.10 4.27
N LEU A 148 13.95 -23.04 5.22
CA LEU A 148 12.87 -23.54 6.06
C LEU A 148 12.18 -22.46 6.88
N ALA A 149 12.79 -21.29 7.03
CA ALA A 149 12.23 -20.12 7.70
C ALA A 149 11.25 -19.29 6.84
N TYR A 150 11.23 -19.49 5.51
CA TYR A 150 10.44 -18.66 4.57
C TYR A 150 9.44 -19.47 3.74
N ARG A 151 9.18 -20.72 4.13
CA ARG A 151 8.10 -21.54 3.55
C ARG A 151 6.77 -21.17 4.18
N ALA A 152 5.67 -21.52 3.50
CA ALA A 152 4.35 -21.43 4.13
C ALA A 152 4.35 -22.24 5.44
N HIS A 153 3.90 -21.60 6.52
CA HIS A 153 3.78 -22.18 7.84
C HIS A 153 2.30 -22.17 8.24
N GLU A 154 1.86 -23.22 8.90
CA GLU A 154 0.56 -23.18 9.57
C GLU A 154 0.58 -22.09 10.65
N PRO A 155 -0.49 -21.28 10.78
CA PRO A 155 -0.58 -20.31 11.85
C PRO A 155 -0.41 -20.95 13.23
N ASP A 156 0.19 -20.21 14.15
CA ASP A 156 0.15 -20.57 15.56
C ASP A 156 -1.21 -20.15 16.13
N TYR A 157 -2.02 -21.13 16.50
CA TYR A 157 -3.34 -20.90 17.10
C TYR A 157 -3.30 -20.84 18.63
N THR A 158 -2.11 -20.96 19.24
CA THR A 158 -1.98 -20.81 20.69
C THR A 158 -2.14 -19.34 21.07
N VAL A 159 -2.95 -19.09 22.11
CA VAL A 159 -3.21 -17.75 22.62
C VAL A 159 -2.79 -17.71 24.08
N SER A 160 -2.00 -16.70 24.44
CA SER A 160 -1.57 -16.47 25.81
C SER A 160 -2.76 -16.26 26.76
N PRO A 161 -2.74 -16.82 27.97
CA PRO A 161 -3.78 -16.55 28.98
C PRO A 161 -3.79 -15.09 29.47
N LEU A 162 -2.78 -14.29 29.09
CA LEU A 162 -2.74 -12.85 29.37
C LEU A 162 -3.45 -12.01 28.30
N ALA A 163 -3.85 -12.60 27.17
CA ALA A 163 -4.55 -11.90 26.12
C ALA A 163 -5.83 -11.25 26.65
N ARG A 164 -6.17 -10.04 26.18
CA ARG A 164 -7.50 -9.48 26.46
C ARG A 164 -8.59 -10.30 25.76
N GLU A 165 -9.80 -10.24 26.30
CA GLU A 165 -10.99 -10.73 25.59
C GLU A 165 -11.12 -10.07 24.22
N LYS A 166 -11.53 -10.84 23.20
CA LYS A 166 -11.78 -10.32 21.84
C LYS A 166 -12.91 -9.28 21.86
N LYS A 167 -12.76 -8.23 21.07
CA LYS A 167 -13.77 -7.16 20.91
C LYS A 167 -14.93 -7.66 20.06
N THR A 168 -14.59 -8.40 19.01
CA THR A 168 -15.52 -9.00 18.09
C THR A 168 -15.73 -10.46 18.46
N GLN A 169 -16.96 -10.93 18.35
CA GLN A 169 -17.28 -12.34 18.57
C GLN A 169 -17.55 -12.99 17.22
N ASN A 170 -16.78 -14.02 16.88
CA ASN A 170 -17.11 -14.88 15.77
C ASN A 170 -18.37 -15.67 16.15
N ALA A 171 -19.50 -15.33 15.55
CA ALA A 171 -20.66 -16.19 15.67
C ALA A 171 -20.35 -17.52 14.96
N ALA A 172 -20.80 -18.63 15.56
CA ALA A 172 -20.47 -19.98 15.13
C ALA A 172 -21.38 -20.49 14.00
N SER A 173 -22.16 -19.60 13.37
CA SER A 173 -23.30 -19.99 12.53
C SER A 173 -22.96 -20.06 11.03
N GLY A 174 -21.83 -19.51 10.60
CA GLY A 174 -21.38 -19.49 9.21
C GLY A 174 -22.24 -18.61 8.29
N ASN A 175 -23.09 -17.77 8.87
CA ASN A 175 -24.02 -16.87 8.17
C ASN A 175 -23.90 -15.42 8.67
N GLU A 176 -22.79 -15.09 9.31
CA GLU A 176 -22.49 -13.76 9.83
C GLU A 176 -22.47 -12.75 8.67
N ILE A 177 -23.11 -11.60 8.88
CA ILE A 177 -22.96 -10.46 7.98
C ILE A 177 -21.60 -9.84 8.29
N PHE A 178 -20.78 -9.68 7.26
CA PHE A 178 -19.44 -9.11 7.38
C PHE A 178 -19.34 -7.86 6.50
N THR A 179 -19.11 -6.70 7.12
CA THR A 179 -18.85 -5.45 6.40
C THR A 179 -17.35 -5.17 6.37
N ILE A 180 -16.78 -5.21 5.16
CA ILE A 180 -15.37 -4.93 4.88
C ILE A 180 -15.30 -3.53 4.29
N MET A 181 -14.54 -2.65 4.94
CA MET A 181 -14.36 -1.26 4.58
C MET A 181 -12.97 -1.09 3.96
N VAL A 182 -12.88 -0.71 2.70
CA VAL A 182 -11.60 -0.39 2.04
C VAL A 182 -11.52 1.13 1.88
N TYR A 183 -10.56 1.73 2.57
CA TYR A 183 -10.28 3.15 2.49
C TYR A 183 -9.12 3.38 1.53
N MET A 184 -9.46 3.78 0.29
CA MET A 184 -8.58 3.73 -0.87
C MET A 184 -8.13 5.13 -1.27
N CYS A 185 -6.99 5.55 -0.74
CA CYS A 185 -6.31 6.76 -1.22
C CYS A 185 -5.53 6.38 -2.49
N GLY A 186 -6.06 6.72 -3.66
CA GLY A 186 -5.50 6.24 -4.93
C GLY A 186 -4.11 6.80 -5.23
N SER A 187 -3.77 7.98 -4.70
CA SER A 187 -2.47 8.65 -4.84
C SER A 187 -1.89 8.60 -6.27
N ASP A 188 -0.57 8.58 -6.39
CA ASP A 188 0.12 8.34 -7.64
C ASP A 188 0.19 6.86 -8.03
N LEU A 189 -0.08 5.93 -7.10
CA LEU A 189 -0.25 4.50 -7.40
C LEU A 189 -1.35 4.28 -8.44
N GLU A 190 -2.44 5.05 -8.33
CA GLU A 190 -3.52 5.05 -9.30
C GLU A 190 -3.21 5.95 -10.50
N SER A 191 -2.83 7.22 -10.27
CA SER A 191 -2.75 8.18 -11.38
C SER A 191 -1.63 7.85 -12.37
N ARG A 192 -0.56 7.19 -11.92
CA ARG A 192 0.56 6.76 -12.77
C ARG A 192 0.41 5.30 -13.19
N SER A 193 0.10 4.40 -12.25
CA SER A 193 0.23 2.96 -12.47
C SER A 193 -1.10 2.20 -12.57
N GLY A 194 -2.22 2.77 -12.11
CA GLY A 194 -3.54 2.15 -12.19
C GLY A 194 -3.81 1.04 -11.17
N LEU A 195 -3.02 0.99 -10.09
CA LEU A 195 -3.03 -0.14 -9.16
C LEU A 195 -4.33 -0.21 -8.37
N ALA A 196 -4.89 0.93 -7.94
CA ALA A 196 -6.20 0.96 -7.29
C ALA A 196 -7.32 0.48 -8.23
N SER A 197 -7.25 0.85 -9.51
CA SER A 197 -8.16 0.35 -10.54
C SER A 197 -8.06 -1.16 -10.77
N ASP A 198 -6.87 -1.74 -10.65
CA ASP A 198 -6.66 -3.18 -10.77
C ASP A 198 -7.23 -3.92 -9.56
N ASP A 199 -7.01 -3.42 -8.34
CA ASP A 199 -7.57 -4.01 -7.12
C ASP A 199 -9.11 -3.90 -7.06
N LEU A 200 -9.68 -2.78 -7.52
CA LEU A 200 -11.14 -2.67 -7.68
C LEU A 200 -11.70 -3.73 -8.65
N GLN A 201 -10.94 -4.09 -9.69
CA GLN A 201 -11.33 -5.16 -10.60
C GLN A 201 -11.19 -6.54 -9.96
N GLU A 202 -10.15 -6.77 -9.15
CA GLU A 202 -9.98 -8.01 -8.39
C GLU A 202 -11.13 -8.21 -7.39
N MET A 203 -11.45 -7.17 -6.62
CA MET A 203 -12.60 -7.17 -5.71
C MET A 203 -13.90 -7.47 -6.47
N ALA A 204 -14.10 -6.88 -7.65
CA ALA A 204 -15.29 -7.11 -8.48
C ALA A 204 -15.34 -8.51 -9.12
N ARG A 205 -14.20 -9.20 -9.25
CA ARG A 205 -14.12 -10.59 -9.76
C ARG A 205 -14.41 -11.62 -8.68
N ALA A 206 -14.29 -11.25 -7.40
CA ALA A 206 -14.65 -12.14 -6.30
C ALA A 206 -16.13 -12.51 -6.35
N ASP A 207 -16.46 -13.73 -5.92
CA ASP A 207 -17.84 -14.08 -5.62
C ASP A 207 -18.14 -13.69 -4.17
N LEU A 208 -18.80 -12.55 -3.97
CA LEU A 208 -19.01 -11.97 -2.63
C LEU A 208 -20.17 -12.62 -1.86
N GLY A 209 -20.94 -13.50 -2.51
CA GLY A 209 -22.15 -14.06 -1.91
C GLY A 209 -23.14 -12.97 -1.46
N LYS A 210 -23.94 -13.27 -0.43
CA LYS A 210 -25.00 -12.37 0.09
C LYS A 210 -24.69 -11.78 1.47
N ASN A 211 -23.71 -12.33 2.17
CA ASN A 211 -23.40 -11.97 3.56
C ASN A 211 -22.18 -11.03 3.67
N ILE A 212 -21.53 -10.68 2.55
CA ILE A 212 -20.43 -9.72 2.51
C ILE A 212 -20.93 -8.37 2.00
N ASN A 213 -20.66 -7.32 2.77
CA ASN A 213 -20.73 -5.95 2.30
C ASN A 213 -19.30 -5.44 2.09
N LEU A 214 -18.84 -5.34 0.84
CA LEU A 214 -17.53 -4.75 0.53
C LEU A 214 -17.74 -3.30 0.10
N ILE A 215 -17.37 -2.35 0.96
CA ILE A 215 -17.59 -0.92 0.76
C ILE A 215 -16.25 -0.22 0.59
N VAL A 216 -16.13 0.61 -0.44
CA VAL A 216 -14.89 1.33 -0.77
C VAL A 216 -15.17 2.82 -0.78
N GLU A 217 -14.35 3.60 -0.08
CA GLU A 217 -14.24 5.04 -0.31
C GLU A 217 -12.99 5.34 -1.13
N THR A 218 -13.19 5.99 -2.27
CA THR A 218 -12.14 6.33 -3.23
C THR A 218 -11.88 7.82 -3.23
N GLY A 219 -10.61 8.22 -3.26
CA GLY A 219 -10.17 9.62 -3.40
C GLY A 219 -8.67 9.69 -3.70
N GLY A 220 -8.07 10.86 -3.50
CA GLY A 220 -6.60 10.98 -3.46
C GLY A 220 -5.82 10.95 -4.78
N ALA A 221 -6.39 10.49 -5.89
CA ALA A 221 -5.69 10.43 -7.18
C ALA A 221 -6.07 11.59 -8.12
N LYS A 222 -5.08 12.18 -8.83
CA LYS A 222 -5.36 13.22 -9.86
C LYS A 222 -6.08 12.68 -11.08
N GLN A 223 -5.93 11.40 -11.35
CA GLN A 223 -6.56 10.68 -12.44
C GLN A 223 -6.83 9.24 -12.00
N TRP A 224 -7.95 8.69 -12.42
CA TRP A 224 -8.23 7.26 -12.33
C TRP A 224 -8.07 6.59 -13.70
N LYS A 225 -7.52 5.38 -13.76
CA LYS A 225 -7.29 4.54 -14.94
C LYS A 225 -8.52 3.67 -15.28
N ASN A 226 -9.68 4.02 -14.75
CA ASN A 226 -10.97 3.45 -15.10
C ASN A 226 -12.00 4.56 -15.40
N ASN A 227 -13.19 4.19 -15.90
CA ASN A 227 -14.26 5.12 -16.24
C ASN A 227 -15.40 5.18 -15.20
N ILE A 228 -15.22 4.56 -14.04
CA ILE A 228 -16.23 4.45 -12.98
C ILE A 228 -15.97 5.50 -11.89
N VAL A 229 -14.72 5.59 -11.44
CA VAL A 229 -14.26 6.48 -10.38
C VAL A 229 -13.77 7.80 -10.99
N SER A 230 -14.19 8.91 -10.39
CA SER A 230 -13.87 10.26 -10.83
C SER A 230 -12.76 10.86 -9.97
N SER A 231 -11.80 11.56 -10.59
CA SER A 231 -10.79 12.34 -9.85
C SER A 231 -11.29 13.71 -9.37
N GLN A 232 -12.57 14.04 -9.56
CA GLN A 232 -13.13 15.34 -9.19
C GLN A 232 -13.53 15.45 -7.71
N GLY A 233 -13.62 14.34 -7.00
CA GLY A 233 -13.96 14.31 -5.58
C GLY A 233 -14.01 12.89 -5.05
N ASN A 234 -14.23 12.76 -3.75
CA ASN A 234 -14.35 11.50 -3.06
C ASN A 234 -15.69 10.85 -3.40
N GLN A 235 -15.69 9.52 -3.43
CA GLN A 235 -16.87 8.72 -3.79
C GLN A 235 -16.90 7.44 -2.96
N ARG A 236 -18.12 6.96 -2.68
CA ARG A 236 -18.36 5.67 -2.03
C ARG A 236 -19.02 4.70 -2.98
N TYR A 237 -18.52 3.48 -2.98
CA TYR A 237 -19.02 2.37 -3.77
C TYR A 237 -19.24 1.16 -2.87
N GLN A 238 -20.24 0.36 -3.22
CA GLN A 238 -20.27 -1.04 -2.85
C GLN A 238 -19.72 -1.85 -4.02
N VAL A 239 -18.75 -2.71 -3.77
CA VAL A 239 -18.35 -3.72 -4.73
C VAL A 239 -19.44 -4.78 -4.80
N VAL A 240 -19.84 -5.15 -6.01
CA VAL A 240 -20.80 -6.20 -6.30
C VAL A 240 -20.20 -7.13 -7.35
N ASN A 241 -20.70 -8.37 -7.46
CA ASN A 241 -20.20 -9.32 -8.45
C ASN A 241 -20.21 -8.68 -9.86
N GLY A 242 -19.02 -8.53 -10.45
CA GLY A 242 -18.80 -7.95 -11.77
C GLY A 242 -18.68 -6.43 -11.85
N GLY A 243 -18.74 -5.67 -10.74
CA GLY A 243 -18.49 -4.23 -10.80
C GLY A 243 -18.70 -3.44 -9.50
N LEU A 244 -18.92 -2.13 -9.66
CA LEU A 244 -19.09 -1.19 -8.56
C LEU A 244 -20.48 -0.54 -8.61
N ARG A 245 -21.22 -0.63 -7.51
CA ARG A 245 -22.48 0.10 -7.31
C ARG A 245 -22.19 1.37 -6.54
N ALA A 246 -22.42 2.53 -7.17
CA ALA A 246 -22.22 3.81 -6.49
C ALA A 246 -23.24 4.01 -5.36
N LEU A 247 -22.74 4.42 -4.20
CA LEU A 247 -23.52 4.76 -3.01
C LEU A 247 -23.58 6.27 -2.82
N ASP A 248 -22.44 6.95 -3.01
CA ASP A 248 -22.35 8.40 -3.05
C ASP A 248 -21.29 8.83 -4.06
N ARG A 249 -21.66 9.71 -5.01
CA ARG A 249 -20.76 10.21 -6.05
C ARG A 249 -20.31 11.65 -5.81
N ASN A 250 -20.89 12.34 -4.84
CA ASN A 250 -20.83 13.80 -4.71
C ASN A 250 -20.38 14.24 -3.32
N MET A 251 -19.37 13.57 -2.75
CA MET A 251 -18.86 13.91 -1.42
C MET A 251 -17.99 15.18 -1.40
N GLY A 252 -17.68 15.74 -2.58
CA GLY A 252 -16.75 16.84 -2.76
C GLY A 252 -15.29 16.36 -2.66
N LYS A 253 -14.34 17.29 -2.74
CA LYS A 253 -12.92 17.00 -2.48
C LYS A 253 -12.69 17.07 -0.98
N LYS A 254 -12.38 15.92 -0.37
CA LYS A 254 -11.95 15.80 1.01
C LYS A 254 -10.58 15.13 1.00
N SER A 255 -9.67 15.60 1.84
CA SER A 255 -8.37 14.94 1.98
C SER A 255 -8.58 13.51 2.47
N MET A 256 -8.01 12.54 1.76
CA MET A 256 -8.01 11.14 2.20
C MET A 256 -7.14 10.92 3.44
N VAL A 257 -6.26 11.86 3.78
CA VAL A 257 -5.37 11.75 4.95
C VAL A 257 -5.87 12.55 6.16
N GLU A 258 -7.08 13.13 6.08
CA GLU A 258 -7.71 13.83 7.22
C GLU A 258 -8.50 12.84 8.12
N PRO A 259 -8.31 12.85 9.46
CA PRO A 259 -9.04 12.00 10.39
C PRO A 259 -10.57 12.07 10.28
N ALA A 260 -11.09 13.26 9.97
CA ALA A 260 -12.52 13.49 9.79
C ALA A 260 -13.09 12.73 8.57
N THR A 261 -12.29 12.55 7.50
CA THR A 261 -12.72 11.82 6.30
C THR A 261 -12.83 10.33 6.60
N LEU A 262 -11.80 9.74 7.22
CA LEU A 262 -11.81 8.33 7.62
C LEU A 262 -12.92 8.01 8.64
N SER A 263 -13.07 8.85 9.67
CA SER A 263 -14.13 8.66 10.67
C SER A 263 -15.55 8.82 10.09
N ASP A 264 -15.74 9.69 9.08
CA ASP A 264 -16.99 9.79 8.33
C ASP A 264 -17.27 8.51 7.53
N PHE A 265 -16.25 7.95 6.87
CA PHE A 265 -16.36 6.69 6.14
C PHE A 265 -16.77 5.52 7.03
N ILE A 266 -16.06 5.31 8.14
CA ILE A 266 -16.34 4.21 9.05
C ILE A 266 -17.76 4.34 9.62
N ARG A 267 -18.16 5.53 10.07
CA ARG A 267 -19.51 5.76 10.63
C ARG A 267 -20.60 5.55 9.59
N TYR A 268 -20.36 5.96 8.34
CA TYR A 268 -21.28 5.68 7.24
C TYR A 268 -21.46 4.17 7.04
N CYS A 269 -20.37 3.42 6.94
CA CYS A 269 -20.40 1.97 6.76
C CYS A 269 -21.13 1.27 7.91
N LYS A 270 -20.85 1.64 9.18
CA LYS A 270 -21.58 1.08 10.33
C LYS A 270 -23.08 1.34 10.27
N LYS A 271 -23.48 2.55 9.86
CA LYS A 271 -24.87 2.99 9.86
C LYS A 271 -25.67 2.34 8.71
N GLU A 272 -25.11 2.35 7.50
CA GLU A 272 -25.82 1.90 6.30
C GLU A 272 -25.64 0.40 6.03
N PHE A 273 -24.57 -0.21 6.55
CA PHE A 273 -24.24 -1.63 6.41
C PHE A 273 -23.93 -2.25 7.78
N PRO A 274 -24.92 -2.30 8.70
CA PRO A 274 -24.76 -2.95 9.99
C PRO A 274 -24.40 -4.44 9.80
N ALA A 275 -23.43 -4.93 10.57
CA ALA A 275 -22.86 -6.25 10.42
C ALA A 275 -22.45 -6.84 11.77
N ASP A 276 -22.29 -8.15 11.80
CA ASP A 276 -21.79 -8.89 12.96
C ASP A 276 -20.26 -8.72 13.10
N ARG A 277 -19.57 -8.57 11.96
CA ARG A 277 -18.12 -8.37 11.87
C ARG A 277 -17.78 -7.19 10.98
N TYR A 278 -16.75 -6.46 11.39
CA TYR A 278 -16.21 -5.32 10.63
C TYR A 278 -14.71 -5.51 10.38
N ALA A 279 -14.28 -5.22 9.16
CA ALA A 279 -12.87 -5.07 8.84
C ALA A 279 -12.63 -3.70 8.21
N LEU A 280 -11.45 -3.14 8.46
CA LEU A 280 -10.99 -1.91 7.83
C LEU A 280 -9.64 -2.17 7.16
N ILE A 281 -9.55 -1.86 5.87
CA ILE A 281 -8.36 -2.00 5.06
C ILE A 281 -7.97 -0.61 4.57
N PHE A 282 -6.75 -0.20 4.89
CA PHE A 282 -6.10 0.99 4.37
C PHE A 282 -5.35 0.62 3.10
N TRP A 283 -5.64 1.28 1.99
CA TRP A 283 -5.00 1.06 0.70
C TRP A 283 -4.35 2.36 0.22
N ASP A 284 -3.01 2.37 0.13
CA ASP A 284 -2.13 3.38 -0.49
C ASP A 284 -0.65 3.03 -0.19
N HIS A 285 0.26 3.98 -0.30
CA HIS A 285 1.56 3.97 0.37
C HIS A 285 1.45 3.98 1.90
N GLY A 286 2.51 3.49 2.54
CA GLY A 286 2.74 3.65 3.97
C GLY A 286 4.18 4.07 4.28
N GLY A 287 4.35 4.77 5.40
CA GLY A 287 5.60 5.30 5.91
C GLY A 287 5.88 4.88 7.35
N GLY A 288 5.21 3.82 7.81
CA GLY A 288 5.34 3.26 9.16
C GLY A 288 5.09 4.28 10.27
N SER A 289 5.80 4.12 11.38
CA SER A 289 5.60 4.94 12.58
C SER A 289 6.02 6.41 12.44
N ILE A 290 6.77 6.77 11.39
CA ILE A 290 7.30 8.13 11.20
C ILE A 290 6.39 8.97 10.31
N SER A 291 5.91 8.41 9.20
CA SER A 291 5.11 9.17 8.22
C SER A 291 3.68 8.66 8.07
N GLY A 292 3.32 7.54 8.71
CA GLY A 292 1.94 7.08 8.75
C GLY A 292 1.44 6.55 7.41
N PHE A 293 0.19 6.86 7.06
CA PHE A 293 -0.54 6.29 5.93
C PHE A 293 -0.96 7.34 4.90
N GLY A 294 -0.78 6.98 3.63
CA GLY A 294 -1.38 7.67 2.48
C GLY A 294 -0.73 8.97 2.04
N TYR A 295 -0.79 9.26 0.74
CA TYR A 295 -0.31 10.51 0.13
C TYR A 295 -1.30 11.01 -0.92
N ASP A 296 -2.29 11.79 -0.48
CA ASP A 296 -3.32 12.37 -1.34
C ASP A 296 -2.72 13.41 -2.31
N GLU A 297 -2.84 13.17 -3.63
CA GLU A 297 -2.28 14.04 -4.64
C GLU A 297 -2.96 15.41 -4.77
N HIS A 298 -4.19 15.56 -4.28
CA HIS A 298 -4.91 16.85 -4.23
C HIS A 298 -4.52 17.67 -2.99
N TYR A 299 -3.97 17.03 -1.96
CA TYR A 299 -3.53 17.64 -0.70
C TYR A 299 -2.07 17.27 -0.41
N PRO A 300 -1.11 17.76 -1.22
CA PRO A 300 0.28 17.32 -1.15
C PRO A 300 0.99 17.80 0.12
N ARG A 301 2.03 17.06 0.52
CA ARG A 301 2.85 17.27 1.72
C ARG A 301 2.13 16.93 3.03
N ASP A 302 1.21 15.98 2.94
CA ASP A 302 0.42 15.50 4.06
C ASP A 302 0.33 13.97 3.99
N SER A 303 0.23 13.34 5.15
CA SER A 303 0.04 11.91 5.34
C SER A 303 -0.58 11.70 6.72
N MET A 304 -1.45 10.70 6.85
CA MET A 304 -2.19 10.49 8.09
C MET A 304 -1.28 9.82 9.12
N THR A 305 -0.88 10.56 10.16
CA THR A 305 0.02 10.04 11.19
C THR A 305 -0.67 8.98 12.07
N LEU A 306 0.09 8.24 12.87
CA LEU A 306 -0.48 7.21 13.75
C LEU A 306 -1.43 7.80 14.81
N ASP A 307 -1.17 9.00 15.33
CA ASP A 307 -2.07 9.69 16.26
C ASP A 307 -3.34 10.22 15.58
N GLU A 308 -3.25 10.58 14.29
CA GLU A 308 -4.40 10.94 13.47
C GLU A 308 -5.27 9.74 13.11
N ILE A 309 -4.67 8.57 12.85
CA ILE A 309 -5.38 7.29 12.73
C ILE A 309 -6.09 6.96 14.04
N ASP A 310 -5.40 7.07 15.18
CA ASP A 310 -5.98 6.86 16.53
C ASP A 310 -7.21 7.75 16.74
N GLN A 311 -7.08 9.04 16.43
CA GLN A 311 -8.17 10.01 16.51
C GLN A 311 -9.35 9.62 15.60
N ALA A 312 -9.09 9.22 14.36
CA ALA A 312 -10.13 8.84 13.42
C ALA A 312 -10.91 7.60 13.89
N LEU A 313 -10.19 6.58 14.39
CA LEU A 313 -10.78 5.33 14.90
C LEU A 313 -11.57 5.58 16.19
N GLU A 314 -11.05 6.42 17.10
CA GLU A 314 -11.78 6.84 18.31
C GLU A 314 -13.09 7.55 17.95
N LEU A 315 -13.02 8.55 17.06
CA LEU A 315 -14.19 9.32 16.61
C LEU A 315 -15.21 8.44 15.88
N ALA A 316 -14.75 7.40 15.18
CA ALA A 316 -15.62 6.47 14.50
C ALA A 316 -16.39 5.55 15.45
N GLY A 317 -15.81 5.22 16.61
CA GLY A 317 -16.41 4.37 17.62
C GLY A 317 -16.74 2.97 17.09
N CYS A 318 -15.83 2.36 16.33
CA CYS A 318 -15.96 1.02 15.77
C CYS A 318 -14.92 0.08 16.36
N ASP A 319 -15.35 -1.12 16.77
CA ASP A 319 -14.43 -2.23 16.97
C ASP A 319 -14.39 -3.07 15.68
N PHE A 320 -13.19 -3.52 15.34
CA PHE A 320 -12.91 -4.30 14.14
C PHE A 320 -12.41 -5.69 14.51
N ASP A 321 -12.74 -6.63 13.67
CA ASP A 321 -12.19 -7.97 13.72
C ASP A 321 -10.71 -7.93 13.32
N PHE A 322 -10.43 -7.28 12.18
CA PHE A 322 -9.06 -6.91 11.82
C PHE A 322 -8.99 -5.51 11.20
N ILE A 323 -7.84 -4.87 11.42
CA ILE A 323 -7.37 -3.74 10.63
C ILE A 323 -6.24 -4.24 9.74
N GLY A 324 -6.34 -3.94 8.45
CA GLY A 324 -5.39 -4.29 7.42
C GLY A 324 -4.72 -3.04 6.83
N PHE A 325 -3.43 -3.15 6.54
CA PHE A 325 -2.71 -2.17 5.74
C PHE A 325 -2.17 -2.86 4.49
N ASP A 326 -2.84 -2.62 3.36
CA ASP A 326 -2.31 -2.84 2.01
C ASP A 326 -1.51 -1.58 1.66
N ALA A 327 -0.43 -1.43 2.45
CA ALA A 327 0.46 -0.29 2.49
C ALA A 327 1.81 -0.69 3.10
N CYS A 328 2.87 -0.06 2.61
CA CYS A 328 4.25 -0.33 3.00
C CYS A 328 4.54 0.01 4.48
N LEU A 329 5.44 -0.75 5.12
CA LEU A 329 6.06 -0.42 6.42
C LEU A 329 5.10 -0.32 7.63
N MET A 330 3.85 -0.76 7.50
CA MET A 330 2.83 -0.58 8.54
C MET A 330 2.86 -1.64 9.65
N ALA A 331 3.62 -2.74 9.49
CA ALA A 331 3.81 -3.75 10.55
C ALA A 331 4.84 -3.32 11.60
N SER A 332 4.65 -2.16 12.21
CA SER A 332 5.46 -1.68 13.32
C SER A 332 4.76 -1.91 14.66
N LEU A 333 5.55 -1.93 15.75
CA LEU A 333 4.99 -2.02 17.10
C LEU A 333 4.08 -0.82 17.42
N GLU A 334 4.47 0.37 16.98
CA GLU A 334 3.69 1.60 17.19
C GLU A 334 2.34 1.54 16.48
N THR A 335 2.29 1.04 15.23
CA THR A 335 1.03 0.81 14.53
C THR A 335 0.17 -0.21 15.27
N ALA A 336 0.78 -1.31 15.74
CA ALA A 336 0.07 -2.32 16.52
C ALA A 336 -0.47 -1.79 17.86
N LEU A 337 0.24 -0.84 18.50
CA LEU A 337 -0.17 -0.11 19.71
C LEU A 337 -1.18 1.02 19.48
N VAL A 338 -1.54 1.30 18.23
CA VAL A 338 -2.73 2.10 17.90
C VAL A 338 -3.89 1.17 17.57
N ALA A 339 -3.64 0.16 16.75
CA ALA A 339 -4.67 -0.75 16.27
C ALA A 339 -5.28 -1.62 17.37
N GLU A 340 -4.54 -2.04 18.41
CA GLU A 340 -5.03 -2.92 19.48
C GLU A 340 -6.19 -2.31 20.28
N LYS A 341 -6.26 -0.97 20.31
CA LYS A 341 -7.36 -0.23 20.94
C LYS A 341 -8.69 -0.42 20.21
N TYR A 342 -8.68 -0.79 18.93
CA TYR A 342 -9.86 -0.84 18.06
C TYR A 342 -10.05 -2.16 17.33
N ALA A 343 -9.05 -3.05 17.30
CA ALA A 343 -9.12 -4.30 16.54
C ALA A 343 -8.60 -5.51 17.32
N ASP A 344 -9.01 -6.70 16.90
CA ASP A 344 -8.52 -7.96 17.47
C ASP A 344 -7.27 -8.49 16.74
N TYR A 345 -7.11 -8.15 15.46
CA TYR A 345 -5.97 -8.54 14.64
C TYR A 345 -5.45 -7.39 13.76
N LEU A 346 -4.14 -7.38 13.50
CA LEU A 346 -3.48 -6.51 12.54
C LEU A 346 -2.92 -7.36 11.40
N ILE A 347 -3.14 -6.95 10.16
CA ILE A 347 -2.50 -7.53 8.97
C ILE A 347 -1.71 -6.44 8.27
N ALA A 348 -0.39 -6.55 8.22
CA ALA A 348 0.47 -5.52 7.63
C ALA A 348 1.84 -6.07 7.23
N SER A 349 2.55 -5.31 6.39
CA SER A 349 3.92 -5.58 5.94
C SER A 349 4.96 -4.80 6.75
N GLU A 350 6.07 -5.44 7.12
CA GLU A 350 7.21 -4.76 7.78
C GLU A 350 8.08 -4.00 6.76
N ALA A 351 7.95 -4.34 5.48
CA ALA A 351 8.77 -3.84 4.40
C ALA A 351 7.91 -3.09 3.36
N VAL A 352 8.56 -2.72 2.25
CA VAL A 352 7.85 -2.23 1.06
C VAL A 352 7.08 -3.38 0.43
N GLU A 353 5.82 -3.14 0.08
CA GLU A 353 4.99 -4.10 -0.65
C GLU A 353 5.18 -3.94 -2.17
N PRO A 354 5.13 -5.03 -2.96
CA PRO A 354 5.02 -4.91 -4.39
C PRO A 354 3.73 -4.16 -4.77
N GLY A 355 3.80 -3.27 -5.76
CA GLY A 355 2.67 -2.40 -6.11
C GLY A 355 1.38 -3.12 -6.52
N ALA A 356 1.42 -4.42 -6.81
CA ALA A 356 0.25 -5.25 -7.09
C ALA A 356 -0.65 -5.49 -5.85
N GLY A 357 -0.20 -5.09 -4.65
CA GLY A 357 -0.98 -5.14 -3.42
C GLY A 357 -1.46 -6.55 -3.04
N TRP A 358 -2.45 -6.61 -2.16
CA TRP A 358 -3.10 -7.86 -1.75
C TRP A 358 -3.89 -8.48 -2.91
N TYR A 359 -4.02 -9.81 -2.95
CA TYR A 359 -4.83 -10.47 -3.98
C TYR A 359 -6.30 -10.62 -3.56
N TYR A 360 -7.12 -9.61 -3.83
CA TYR A 360 -8.49 -9.51 -3.29
C TYR A 360 -9.43 -10.64 -3.74
N THR A 361 -9.32 -11.07 -5.00
CA THR A 361 -10.28 -12.04 -5.59
C THR A 361 -10.37 -13.33 -4.77
N SER A 362 -9.22 -13.85 -4.33
CA SER A 362 -9.12 -15.18 -3.72
C SER A 362 -9.74 -15.21 -2.32
N TRP A 363 -9.23 -14.39 -1.40
CA TRP A 363 -9.64 -14.47 0.00
C TRP A 363 -11.07 -13.96 0.22
N LEU A 364 -11.54 -13.00 -0.59
CA LEU A 364 -12.94 -12.54 -0.55
C LEU A 364 -13.90 -13.66 -0.96
N THR A 365 -13.56 -14.42 -2.01
CA THR A 365 -14.37 -15.56 -2.46
C THR A 365 -14.41 -16.66 -1.40
N GLU A 366 -13.27 -16.96 -0.79
CA GLU A 366 -13.17 -17.96 0.28
C GLU A 366 -13.97 -17.55 1.52
N LEU A 367 -13.89 -16.27 1.92
CA LEU A 367 -14.65 -15.72 3.04
C LEU A 367 -16.16 -15.71 2.75
N ALA A 368 -16.59 -15.38 1.54
CA ALA A 368 -18.00 -15.40 1.17
C ALA A 368 -18.62 -16.80 1.25
N ASN A 369 -17.83 -17.86 1.00
CA ASN A 369 -18.27 -19.25 1.15
C ASN A 369 -18.47 -19.66 2.62
N ASN A 370 -17.79 -19.00 3.56
CA ASN A 370 -17.91 -19.25 4.99
C ASN A 370 -17.62 -17.98 5.80
N THR A 371 -18.65 -17.17 6.07
CA THR A 371 -18.46 -15.92 6.83
C THR A 371 -18.21 -16.13 8.33
N GLY A 372 -18.30 -17.37 8.80
CA GLY A 372 -17.88 -17.81 10.14
C GLY A 372 -16.40 -18.21 10.22
N MET A 373 -15.63 -18.03 9.13
CA MET A 373 -14.18 -18.29 9.09
C MET A 373 -13.44 -17.53 10.19
N SER A 374 -12.52 -18.20 10.88
CA SER A 374 -11.72 -17.54 11.92
C SER A 374 -10.84 -16.45 11.31
N THR A 375 -10.60 -15.36 12.04
CA THR A 375 -9.80 -14.23 11.53
C THR A 375 -8.35 -14.62 11.24
N VAL A 376 -7.84 -15.63 11.96
CA VAL A 376 -6.53 -16.23 11.68
C VAL A 376 -6.53 -16.91 10.31
N ASP A 377 -7.58 -17.66 9.96
CA ASP A 377 -7.73 -18.27 8.64
C ASP A 377 -7.94 -17.23 7.53
N ILE A 378 -8.69 -16.16 7.80
CA ILE A 378 -8.84 -15.03 6.87
C ILE A 378 -7.47 -14.42 6.57
N GLY A 379 -6.69 -14.10 7.61
CA GLY A 379 -5.35 -13.54 7.44
C GLY A 379 -4.38 -14.49 6.75
N LYS A 380 -4.45 -15.79 7.06
CA LYS A 380 -3.69 -16.82 6.34
C LYS A 380 -4.01 -16.80 4.85
N ASN A 381 -5.29 -16.75 4.48
CA ASN A 381 -5.72 -16.69 3.08
C ASN A 381 -5.24 -15.42 2.38
N ILE A 382 -5.27 -14.26 3.07
CA ILE A 382 -4.71 -13.00 2.55
C ILE A 382 -3.21 -13.15 2.29
N ILE A 383 -2.43 -13.60 3.30
CA ILE A 383 -0.97 -13.72 3.22
C ILE A 383 -0.55 -14.74 2.16
N ASP A 384 -1.14 -15.92 2.15
CA ASP A 384 -0.78 -16.99 1.21
C ASP A 384 -1.10 -16.57 -0.24
N SER A 385 -2.25 -15.94 -0.47
CA SER A 385 -2.66 -15.50 -1.80
C SER A 385 -1.81 -14.34 -2.32
N TYR A 386 -1.43 -13.40 -1.44
CA TYR A 386 -0.48 -12.33 -1.72
C TYR A 386 0.89 -12.88 -2.15
N VAL A 387 1.49 -13.77 -1.35
CA VAL A 387 2.78 -14.38 -1.66
C VAL A 387 2.71 -15.21 -2.95
N ALA A 388 1.64 -15.96 -3.17
CA ALA A 388 1.45 -16.76 -4.38
C ALA A 388 1.35 -15.89 -5.64
N LYS A 389 0.60 -14.77 -5.59
CA LYS A 389 0.47 -13.82 -6.72
C LYS A 389 1.84 -13.24 -7.10
N ILE A 390 2.61 -12.79 -6.11
CA ILE A 390 3.95 -12.21 -6.32
C ILE A 390 4.90 -13.22 -6.97
N GLN A 391 4.88 -14.48 -6.49
CA GLN A 391 5.67 -15.56 -7.07
C GLN A 391 5.26 -15.86 -8.51
N GLN A 392 3.96 -15.88 -8.81
CA GLN A 392 3.42 -16.13 -10.13
C GLN A 392 3.78 -15.02 -11.14
N GLU A 393 3.75 -13.77 -10.69
CA GLU A 393 4.10 -12.60 -11.49
C GLU A 393 5.61 -12.35 -11.60
N ALA A 394 6.41 -13.16 -10.89
CA ALA A 394 7.88 -13.07 -10.85
C ALA A 394 8.38 -11.66 -10.53
N LEU A 395 7.69 -10.95 -9.62
CA LEU A 395 8.09 -9.61 -9.20
C LEU A 395 9.42 -9.68 -8.43
N SER A 396 10.30 -8.73 -8.69
CA SER A 396 11.63 -8.69 -8.07
C SER A 396 11.64 -8.13 -6.64
N THR A 397 10.54 -7.50 -6.22
CA THR A 397 10.41 -6.91 -4.88
C THR A 397 10.13 -8.03 -3.87
N PRO A 398 10.92 -8.13 -2.78
CA PRO A 398 10.62 -9.05 -1.69
C PRO A 398 9.21 -8.83 -1.14
N ALA A 399 8.52 -9.90 -0.78
CA ALA A 399 7.19 -9.85 -0.19
C ALA A 399 7.26 -10.24 1.28
N THR A 400 6.73 -9.37 2.13
CA THR A 400 6.49 -9.69 3.55
C THR A 400 5.06 -9.29 3.88
N LEU A 401 4.37 -10.11 4.66
CA LEU A 401 3.07 -9.79 5.24
C LEU A 401 2.89 -10.65 6.49
N SER A 402 2.35 -10.07 7.56
CA SER A 402 2.16 -10.76 8.83
C SER A 402 0.77 -10.52 9.39
N LEU A 403 0.28 -11.47 10.18
CA LEU A 403 -0.90 -11.32 11.03
C LEU A 403 -0.45 -11.32 12.48
N VAL A 404 -0.89 -10.32 13.24
CA VAL A 404 -0.58 -10.16 14.67
C VAL A 404 -1.89 -10.22 15.47
N ASP A 405 -1.94 -11.08 16.49
CA ASP A 405 -3.01 -11.07 17.48
C ASP A 405 -2.82 -9.88 18.44
N LEU A 406 -3.61 -8.84 18.22
CA LEU A 406 -3.55 -7.61 19.00
C LEU A 406 -4.07 -7.79 20.43
N SER A 407 -4.92 -8.79 20.64
CA SER A 407 -5.46 -9.09 21.97
C SER A 407 -4.39 -9.71 22.86
N GLU A 408 -3.57 -10.59 22.30
CA GLU A 408 -2.39 -11.13 22.97
C GLU A 408 -1.29 -10.06 23.15
N LEU A 409 -1.05 -9.25 22.12
CA LEU A 409 -0.09 -8.15 22.18
C LEU A 409 -0.40 -7.24 23.38
N ALA A 410 -1.65 -6.80 23.54
CA ALA A 410 -2.09 -5.93 24.63
C ALA A 410 -1.76 -6.50 26.03
N GLY A 411 -1.83 -7.82 26.18
CA GLY A 411 -1.60 -8.52 27.45
C GLY A 411 -0.14 -8.85 27.75
N THR A 412 0.70 -9.00 26.73
CA THR A 412 2.04 -9.60 26.88
C THR A 412 3.18 -8.63 26.60
N LEU A 413 2.97 -7.65 25.72
CA LEU A 413 4.06 -6.85 25.17
C LEU A 413 4.30 -5.50 25.88
N PRO A 414 3.29 -4.67 26.24
CA PRO A 414 3.52 -3.32 26.76
C PRO A 414 4.44 -3.27 27.98
N GLU A 415 4.19 -4.10 28.99
CA GLU A 415 5.00 -4.11 30.22
C GLU A 415 6.41 -4.66 29.96
N THR A 416 6.53 -5.69 29.12
CA THR A 416 7.83 -6.27 28.74
C THR A 416 8.68 -5.26 27.98
N PHE A 417 8.08 -4.57 27.00
CA PHE A 417 8.75 -3.54 26.22
C PHE A 417 9.13 -2.33 27.08
N LYS A 418 8.27 -1.91 28.00
CA LYS A 418 8.56 -0.85 28.98
C LYS A 418 9.79 -1.19 29.83
N ARG A 419 9.87 -2.41 30.36
CA ARG A 419 11.04 -2.88 31.12
C ARG A 419 12.31 -2.89 30.28
N PHE A 420 12.23 -3.38 29.05
CA PHE A 420 13.35 -3.35 28.11
C PHE A 420 13.83 -1.92 27.83
N SER A 421 12.90 -0.99 27.59
CA SER A 421 13.19 0.43 27.35
C SER A 421 13.85 1.09 28.56
N GLN A 422 13.34 0.82 29.77
CA GLN A 422 13.91 1.33 31.02
C GLN A 422 15.32 0.79 31.26
N ALA A 423 15.52 -0.52 31.15
CA ALA A 423 16.83 -1.15 31.33
C ALA A 423 17.85 -0.62 30.30
N THR A 424 17.44 -0.49 29.04
CA THR A 424 18.28 0.08 27.97
C THR A 424 18.65 1.53 28.28
N SER A 425 17.69 2.34 28.75
CA SER A 425 17.94 3.73 29.12
C SER A 425 18.92 3.85 30.29
N GLU A 426 18.81 2.98 31.30
CA GLU A 426 19.74 2.92 32.42
C GLU A 426 21.16 2.53 31.98
N LEU A 427 21.30 1.54 31.09
CA LEU A 427 22.59 1.14 30.54
C LEU A 427 23.26 2.29 29.77
N ILE A 428 22.49 3.03 28.97
CA ILE A 428 22.98 4.19 28.22
C ILE A 428 23.38 5.33 29.18
N ALA A 429 22.53 5.63 30.17
CA ALA A 429 22.78 6.71 31.12
C ALA A 429 24.00 6.46 32.03
N THR A 430 24.33 5.19 32.27
CA THR A 430 25.44 4.77 33.13
C THR A 430 26.70 4.33 32.37
N ASP A 431 26.72 4.46 31.04
CA ASP A 431 27.79 3.98 30.15
C ASP A 431 28.13 2.48 30.31
N ASN A 432 27.19 1.69 30.85
CA ASN A 432 27.34 0.24 31.12
C ASN A 432 26.89 -0.66 29.95
N TYR A 433 26.71 -0.11 28.76
CA TYR A 433 26.24 -0.83 27.57
C TYR A 433 27.37 -1.56 26.79
N ARG A 434 28.60 -1.57 27.32
CA ARG A 434 29.81 -2.05 26.62
C ARG A 434 30.17 -3.49 26.91
#